data_AF-A0A8T3MII7-F1
#
_entry.id   AF-A0A8T3MII7-F1
#
_cell.length_a   1.000
_cell.length_b   1.000
_cell.length_c   1.000
_cell.angle_alpha   90.00
_cell.angle_beta   90.00
_cell.angle_gamma   90.00
#
_symmetry.space_group_name_H-M   'P 1'
#
loop_
_entity.id
_entity.type
_entity.pdbx_description
1 polymer ?
#
loop_
_entity_poly.entity_id
_entity_poly.type
_entity_poly.pdbx_seq_one_letter_code
_entity_poly.pdbx_strand_id
1 'polypeptide(L)'
;MVRPCEALCSSSPRSPSPHARRPLASWALVDQIRAANALVRGYAAADPRLLYVDVFSPMLRPDGGPREDLFVADRLHLNARGYALWRELLLPIVGHSARSLALVSS
;
A
#
# COMPACT_ATOMS: atom_id res chain seq x y z
N MET A 1 20.72 45.86 33.29
CA MET A 1 19.73 45.06 34.05
C MET A 1 18.91 44.27 33.04
N VAL A 2 19.19 42.97 32.86
CA VAL A 2 18.39 42.09 31.99
C VAL A 2 17.79 41.02 32.90
N ARG A 3 16.47 41.00 33.03
CA ARG A 3 15.76 39.98 33.83
C ARG A 3 15.61 38.72 32.97
N PRO A 4 15.88 37.51 33.50
CA PRO A 4 15.69 36.28 32.75
C PRO A 4 14.20 36.00 32.56
N CYS A 5 13.87 35.51 31.36
CA CYS A 5 12.51 35.21 30.91
C CYS A 5 12.10 33.79 31.35
N GLU A 6 11.88 33.57 32.65
CA GLU A 6 11.48 32.24 33.16
C GLU A 6 9.99 32.10 33.51
N ALA A 7 9.15 33.13 33.30
CA ALA A 7 7.82 33.17 33.91
C ALA A 7 6.61 32.89 32.98
N LEU A 8 6.78 32.28 31.79
CA LEU A 8 5.64 32.13 30.85
C LEU A 8 5.36 30.70 30.34
N CYS A 9 6.09 29.68 30.77
CA CYS A 9 5.94 28.33 30.18
C CYS A 9 4.83 27.45 30.78
N SER A 10 4.06 27.87 31.80
CA SER A 10 3.16 26.95 32.53
C SER A 10 1.68 26.98 32.14
N SER A 11 1.23 27.82 31.20
CA SER A 11 -0.21 28.02 30.96
C SER A 11 -0.69 27.93 29.51
N SER A 12 0.11 27.39 28.57
CA SER A 12 -0.39 27.17 27.21
C SER A 12 -1.15 25.84 27.11
N PRO A 13 -2.38 25.80 26.56
CA PRO A 13 -3.00 24.54 26.17
C PRO A 13 -2.06 23.82 25.20
N ARG A 14 -1.77 22.55 25.48
CA ARG A 14 -0.92 21.72 24.61
C ARG A 14 -1.52 21.74 23.20
N SER A 15 -0.80 22.34 22.24
CA SER A 15 -1.14 22.16 20.84
C SER A 15 -1.12 20.66 20.53
N PRO A 16 -2.04 20.11 19.72
CA PRO A 16 -1.93 18.73 19.29
C PRO A 16 -0.57 18.54 18.62
N SER A 17 0.17 17.51 19.06
CA SER A 17 1.48 17.18 18.52
C SER A 17 1.36 16.95 17.00
N PRO A 18 2.30 17.44 16.16
CA PRO A 18 2.25 17.27 14.70
C PRO A 18 2.34 15.81 14.25
N HIS A 19 2.56 14.87 15.17
CA HIS A 19 2.55 13.43 14.94
C HIS A 19 1.15 12.81 14.86
N ALA A 20 0.10 13.60 14.59
CA ALA A 20 -1.19 13.07 14.20
C ALA A 20 -0.98 12.07 13.05
N ARG A 21 -1.11 10.78 13.38
CA ARG A 21 -0.74 9.67 12.51
C ARG A 21 -1.63 9.75 11.27
N ARG A 22 -1.11 10.21 10.13
CA ARG A 22 -1.89 10.37 8.89
C ARG A 22 -2.60 9.04 8.62
N PRO A 23 -3.93 9.01 8.40
CA PRO A 23 -4.59 7.80 7.94
C PRO A 23 -3.92 7.34 6.65
N LEU A 24 -3.84 6.02 6.42
CA LEU A 24 -3.53 5.52 5.08
C LEU A 24 -4.55 6.15 4.13
N ALA A 25 -4.10 7.05 3.25
CA ALA A 25 -4.99 7.84 2.41
C ALA A 25 -5.87 6.94 1.53
N SER A 26 -5.34 5.77 1.15
CA SER A 26 -6.05 4.72 0.44
C SER A 26 -7.15 4.04 1.27
N TRP A 27 -7.05 3.99 2.60
CA TRP A 27 -8.01 3.27 3.43
C TRP A 27 -9.36 3.97 3.53
N ALA A 28 -9.39 5.30 3.41
CA ALA A 28 -10.64 6.05 3.29
C ALA A 28 -11.44 5.69 2.04
N LEU A 29 -10.78 5.09 1.03
CA LEU A 29 -11.36 4.68 -0.25
C LEU A 29 -11.44 3.15 -0.37
N VAL A 30 -11.27 2.39 0.71
CA VAL A 30 -11.13 0.93 0.65
C VAL A 30 -12.31 0.25 -0.04
N ASP A 31 -13.54 0.72 0.17
CA ASP A 31 -14.72 0.14 -0.48
C ASP A 31 -14.73 0.41 -1.99
N GLN A 32 -14.27 1.59 -2.41
CA GLN A 32 -14.09 1.93 -3.82
C GLN A 32 -12.97 1.09 -4.46
N ILE A 33 -11.86 0.89 -3.74
CA ILE A 33 -10.77 0.02 -4.18
C ILE A 33 -11.27 -1.42 -4.35
N ARG A 34 -12.04 -1.94 -3.39
CA ARG A 34 -12.65 -3.28 -3.47
C ARG A 34 -13.59 -3.40 -4.65
N ALA A 35 -14.45 -2.40 -4.86
CA ALA A 35 -15.38 -2.36 -6.00
C ALA A 35 -14.63 -2.32 -7.34
N ALA A 36 -13.62 -1.45 -7.46
CA ALA A 36 -12.78 -1.36 -8.65
C ALA A 36 -12.05 -2.69 -8.93
N ASN A 37 -11.44 -3.31 -7.91
CA ASN A 37 -10.78 -4.61 -8.04
C ASN A 37 -11.75 -5.70 -8.50
N ALA A 38 -13.00 -5.70 -8.01
CA ALA A 38 -14.03 -6.63 -8.46
C ALA A 38 -14.39 -6.43 -9.93
N LEU A 39 -14.54 -5.17 -10.38
CA LEU A 39 -14.80 -4.84 -11.78
C LEU A 39 -13.65 -5.25 -12.70
N VAL A 40 -12.41 -4.95 -12.32
CA VAL A 40 -11.22 -5.32 -13.11
C VAL A 40 -11.07 -6.85 -13.18
N ARG A 41 -11.31 -7.56 -12.07
CA ARG A 41 -11.32 -9.03 -12.05
C ARG A 41 -12.39 -9.60 -12.98
N GLY A 42 -13.60 -9.06 -12.96
CA GLY A 42 -14.69 -9.48 -13.83
C GLY A 42 -14.38 -9.23 -15.31
N TYR A 43 -13.81 -8.07 -15.63
CA TYR A 43 -13.39 -7.74 -16.99
C TYR A 43 -12.30 -8.69 -17.51
N ALA A 44 -11.26 -8.93 -16.71
CA ALA A 44 -10.18 -9.84 -17.08
C ALA A 44 -10.66 -11.29 -17.27
N ALA A 45 -11.66 -11.74 -16.49
CA ALA A 45 -12.22 -13.08 -16.63
C ALA A 45 -12.95 -13.32 -17.97
N ALA A 46 -13.34 -12.26 -18.67
CA ALA A 46 -14.03 -12.34 -19.96
C ALA A 46 -13.08 -12.42 -21.17
N ASP A 47 -11.78 -12.14 -21.00
CA ASP A 47 -10.79 -12.18 -22.07
C ASP A 47 -9.62 -13.11 -21.72
N PRO A 48 -9.42 -14.23 -22.44
CA PRO A 48 -8.38 -15.22 -22.13
C PRO A 48 -6.94 -14.68 -22.29
N ARG A 49 -6.75 -13.49 -22.88
CA ARG A 49 -5.44 -12.83 -23.00
C ARG A 49 -5.08 -12.01 -21.76
N LEU A 50 -6.03 -11.81 -20.85
CA LEU A 50 -5.84 -11.01 -19.66
C LEU A 50 -5.70 -11.92 -18.43
N LEU A 51 -4.82 -11.53 -17.52
CA LEU A 51 -4.68 -12.15 -16.22
C LEU A 51 -4.85 -11.10 -15.13
N TYR A 52 -5.73 -11.38 -14.17
CA TYR A 52 -5.88 -10.58 -12.97
C TYR A 52 -5.03 -11.16 -11.83
N VAL A 53 -4.22 -10.31 -11.20
CA VAL A 53 -3.38 -10.69 -10.04
C VAL A 53 -3.82 -9.91 -8.83
N ASP A 54 -4.24 -10.60 -7.77
CA ASP A 54 -4.66 -9.98 -6.52
C ASP A 54 -3.46 -9.61 -5.65
N VAL A 55 -3.01 -8.36 -5.74
CA VAL A 55 -1.98 -7.81 -4.85
C VAL A 55 -2.56 -7.16 -3.60
N PHE A 56 -3.88 -6.94 -3.54
CA PHE A 56 -4.52 -6.21 -2.45
C PHE A 56 -4.72 -7.09 -1.22
N SER A 57 -5.27 -8.30 -1.39
CA SER A 57 -5.56 -9.20 -0.26
C SER A 57 -4.30 -9.56 0.57
N PRO A 58 -3.12 -9.85 -0.02
CA PRO A 58 -1.89 -10.13 0.74
C PRO A 58 -1.34 -8.93 1.53
N MET A 59 -1.79 -7.71 1.20
CA MET A 59 -1.43 -6.49 1.92
C MET A 59 -2.34 -6.21 3.12
N LEU A 60 -3.28 -7.12 3.42
CA LEU A 60 -4.14 -7.03 4.60
C LEU A 60 -3.64 -7.95 5.73
N ARG A 61 -3.93 -7.52 6.96
CA ARG A 61 -3.80 -8.31 8.18
C ARG A 61 -4.98 -9.29 8.24
N PRO A 62 -4.91 -10.33 9.09
CA PRO A 62 -6.00 -11.30 9.25
C PRO A 62 -7.35 -10.68 9.66
N ASP A 63 -7.33 -9.53 10.33
CA ASP A 63 -8.53 -8.77 10.71
C ASP A 63 -9.10 -7.91 9.56
N GLY A 64 -8.51 -8.01 8.36
CA GLY A 64 -8.91 -7.27 7.17
C GLY A 64 -8.38 -5.84 7.12
N GLY A 65 -7.66 -5.37 8.14
CA GLY A 65 -7.02 -4.06 8.14
C GLY A 65 -5.71 -4.03 7.34
N PRO A 66 -5.17 -2.84 7.02
CA PRO A 66 -3.95 -2.74 6.23
C PRO A 66 -2.72 -3.20 7.03
N ARG A 67 -1.76 -3.83 6.34
CA ARG A 67 -0.42 -4.13 6.88
C ARG A 67 0.48 -2.91 6.81
N GLU A 68 0.48 -2.11 7.88
CA GLU A 68 1.28 -0.87 7.96
C GLU A 68 2.78 -1.11 7.80
N ASP A 69 3.27 -2.31 8.15
CA ASP A 69 4.69 -2.71 8.03
C ASP A 69 5.18 -2.85 6.59
N LEU A 70 4.30 -2.76 5.59
CA LEU A 70 4.64 -2.82 4.17
C LEU A 70 4.86 -1.43 3.54
N PHE A 71 4.58 -0.35 4.26
CA PHE A 71 4.65 1.02 3.73
C PHE A 71 5.81 1.81 4.33
N VAL A 72 6.22 2.88 3.65
CA VAL A 72 7.11 3.91 4.21
C VAL A 72 6.30 4.95 5.00
N ALA A 73 6.97 5.95 5.57
CA ALA A 73 6.37 6.93 6.49
C ALA A 73 5.17 7.70 5.93
N ASP A 74 5.06 7.84 4.60
CA ASP A 74 3.94 8.51 3.94
C ASP A 74 2.65 7.67 3.88
N ARG A 75 2.74 6.38 4.22
CA ARG A 75 1.62 5.43 4.22
C ARG A 75 0.90 5.39 2.86
N LEU A 76 1.67 5.45 1.79
CA LEU A 76 1.20 5.29 0.42
C LEU A 76 2.17 4.42 -0.37
N HIS A 77 3.46 4.74 -0.31
CA HIS A 77 4.49 3.98 -1.03
C HIS A 77 4.91 2.76 -0.24
N LEU A 78 5.16 1.66 -0.96
CA LEU A 78 5.69 0.43 -0.37
C LEU A 78 7.13 0.62 0.07
N ASN A 79 7.50 -0.03 1.16
CA ASN A 79 8.90 -0.22 1.54
C ASN A 79 9.46 -1.50 0.89
N ALA A 80 10.72 -1.84 1.21
CA ALA A 80 11.39 -3.02 0.67
C ALA A 80 10.62 -4.34 0.91
N ARG A 81 9.95 -4.49 2.07
CA ARG A 81 9.15 -5.68 2.38
C ARG A 81 7.88 -5.74 1.54
N GLY A 82 7.25 -4.59 1.31
CA GLY A 82 6.10 -4.46 0.40
C GLY A 82 6.45 -4.87 -1.04
N TYR A 83 7.55 -4.36 -1.57
CA TYR A 83 8.01 -4.75 -2.91
C TYR A 83 8.49 -6.21 -2.99
N ALA A 84 9.08 -6.75 -1.93
CA ALA A 84 9.43 -8.18 -1.87
C ALA A 84 8.18 -9.07 -1.97
N LEU A 85 7.10 -8.72 -1.24
CA LEU A 85 5.81 -9.40 -1.34
C LEU A 85 5.24 -9.34 -2.76
N TRP A 86 5.24 -8.16 -3.38
CA TRP A 86 4.77 -8.01 -4.77
C TRP A 86 5.61 -8.83 -5.75
N ARG A 87 6.94 -8.84 -5.58
CA ARG A 87 7.84 -9.65 -6.39
C ARG A 87 7.50 -11.13 -6.29
N GLU A 88 7.27 -11.66 -5.09
CA GLU A 88 6.91 -13.07 -4.90
C GLU A 88 5.61 -13.45 -5.63
N LEU A 89 4.62 -12.54 -5.63
CA LEU A 89 3.35 -12.73 -6.33
C LEU A 89 3.48 -12.63 -7.85
N LEU A 90 4.25 -11.65 -8.33
CA LEU A 90 4.31 -11.29 -9.74
C LEU A 90 5.38 -12.06 -10.53
N LEU A 91 6.50 -12.43 -9.92
CA LEU A 91 7.61 -13.12 -10.58
C LEU A 91 7.20 -14.42 -11.31
N PRO A 92 6.39 -15.33 -10.72
CA PRO A 92 5.96 -16.51 -11.45
C PRO A 92 5.01 -16.16 -12.61
N ILE A 93 4.47 -14.96 -12.69
CA ILE A 93 3.56 -14.58 -13.77
C ILE A 93 4.35 -13.97 -14.93
N VAL A 94 5.18 -12.98 -14.63
CA VAL A 94 6.00 -12.29 -15.64
C VAL A 94 7.20 -13.11 -16.10
N GLY A 95 7.71 -14.00 -15.25
CA GLY A 95 8.85 -14.87 -15.56
C GLY A 95 8.55 -15.99 -16.56
N HIS A 96 7.28 -16.40 -16.70
CA HIS A 96 6.89 -17.43 -17.67
C HIS A 96 6.75 -16.89 -19.10
N SER A 97 6.47 -15.60 -19.28
CA SER A 97 6.40 -14.96 -20.60
C SER A 97 7.74 -15.02 -21.35
N ALA A 98 8.87 -15.00 -20.63
CA ALA A 98 10.19 -15.17 -21.22
C ALA A 98 10.48 -16.61 -21.68
N ARG A 99 9.84 -17.62 -21.08
CA ARG A 99 10.03 -19.04 -21.45
C ARG A 99 9.10 -19.51 -22.56
N SER A 100 7.87 -18.98 -22.63
CA SER A 100 6.89 -19.34 -23.66
C SER A 100 7.23 -18.73 -25.03
N LEU A 101 7.76 -17.50 -25.07
CA LEU A 101 8.23 -16.87 -26.32
C LEU A 101 9.49 -17.53 -26.92
N ALA A 102 10.31 -18.18 -26.09
CA ALA A 102 11.51 -18.90 -26.55
C ALA A 102 11.18 -20.24 -27.24
N LEU A 103 10.02 -20.84 -26.99
CA LEU A 103 9.63 -22.15 -27.54
C LEU A 103 8.79 -22.06 -28.82
N VAL A 104 8.22 -20.90 -29.14
CA VAL A 104 7.44 -20.66 -30.39
C VAL A 104 8.34 -20.19 -31.54
N SER A 105 9.62 -19.93 -31.28
CA SER A 105 10.60 -19.46 -32.27
C SER A 105 11.63 -20.53 -32.68
N SER A 106 11.30 -21.82 -32.52
CA SER A 106 12.15 -22.96 -32.93
C SER A 106 11.40 -23.89 -33.87
#